data_AF-A0A965I6I3-F1
#
_entry.id   AF-A0A965I6I3-F1
#
_cell.length_a   1.000
_cell.length_b   1.000
_cell.length_c   1.000
_cell.angle_alpha   90.00
_cell.angle_beta   90.00
_cell.angle_gamma   90.00
#
_symmetry.space_group_name_H-M   'P 1'
#
loop_
_entity.id
_entity.type
_entity.pdbx_description
1 polymer ?
#
loop_
_entity_poly.entity_id
_entity_poly.type
_entity_poly.pdbx_seq_one_letter_code
_entity_poly.pdbx_strand_id
1 'polypeptide(L)'
;LTYANGKVEQTNFDTYKWQTIVGTPEINIKLLENSNYPSGAGEPATSIVAPAICNAIFAASNVRLRELPITRERFASAVSEVLSE
;
A
#
# COMPACT_ATOMS: atom_id res chain seq x y z
N LEU A 1 -2.04 -12.03 3.85
CA LEU A 1 -2.08 -13.49 4.06
C LEU A 1 -3.47 -13.95 3.71
N THR A 2 -3.60 -15.02 2.95
CA THR A 2 -4.88 -15.71 2.76
C THR A 2 -4.94 -16.93 3.67
N TYR A 3 -6.16 -17.28 4.09
CA TYR A 3 -6.42 -18.39 4.98
C TYR A 3 -7.38 -19.35 4.28
N ALA A 4 -7.05 -20.64 4.31
CA ALA A 4 -7.91 -21.71 3.82
C ALA A 4 -7.93 -22.84 4.86
N ASN A 5 -9.11 -23.39 5.14
CA ASN A 5 -9.29 -24.47 6.11
C ASN A 5 -8.65 -24.18 7.49
N GLY A 6 -8.74 -22.92 7.94
CA GLY A 6 -8.17 -22.46 9.22
C GLY A 6 -6.64 -22.37 9.25
N LYS A 7 -5.96 -22.43 8.10
CA LYS A 7 -4.50 -22.36 7.99
C LYS A 7 -4.07 -21.24 7.05
N VAL A 8 -2.92 -20.64 7.35
CA VAL A 8 -2.26 -19.68 6.44
C VAL A 8 -1.77 -20.45 5.21
N GLU A 9 -2.08 -19.93 4.03
CA GLU A 9 -1.65 -20.56 2.77
C GLU A 9 -0.19 -20.21 2.40
N GLN A 10 0.23 -18.96 2.59
CA GLN A 10 1.60 -18.53 2.31
C GLN A 10 2.51 -18.80 3.51
N THR A 11 3.37 -19.82 3.42
CA THR A 11 4.25 -20.24 4.52
C THR A 11 5.70 -19.80 4.35
N ASN A 12 6.05 -19.16 3.24
CA ASN A 12 7.42 -18.74 2.92
C ASN A 12 7.43 -17.52 1.95
N PHE A 13 8.58 -16.89 1.75
CA PHE A 13 8.75 -15.64 0.99
C PHE A 13 8.60 -15.78 -0.53
N ASP A 14 8.62 -17.00 -1.04
CA ASP A 14 8.29 -17.32 -2.43
C ASP A 14 6.79 -17.18 -2.71
N THR A 15 5.95 -17.40 -1.70
CA THR A 15 4.49 -17.34 -1.80
C THR A 15 3.90 -16.08 -1.17
N TYR A 16 4.51 -15.55 -0.11
CA TYR A 16 4.17 -14.25 0.45
C TYR A 16 4.89 -13.13 -0.30
N LYS A 17 4.17 -12.42 -1.16
CA LYS A 17 4.75 -11.27 -1.89
C LYS A 17 5.10 -10.16 -0.93
N TRP A 18 6.39 -9.83 -0.87
CA TRP A 18 6.96 -8.74 -0.10
C TRP A 18 7.68 -7.76 -1.03
N GLN A 19 7.90 -6.54 -0.54
CA GLN A 19 8.56 -5.51 -1.32
C GLN A 19 10.06 -5.79 -1.44
N THR A 20 10.56 -5.93 -2.66
CA THR A 20 11.99 -6.13 -2.94
C THR A 20 12.65 -4.80 -3.29
N ILE A 21 13.98 -4.74 -3.24
CA ILE A 21 14.73 -3.53 -3.58
C ILE A 21 14.47 -3.04 -5.01
N VAL A 22 14.21 -3.97 -5.94
CA VAL A 22 13.88 -3.65 -7.35
C VAL A 22 12.51 -2.96 -7.47
N GLY A 23 11.58 -3.26 -6.56
CA GLY A 23 10.24 -2.67 -6.56
C GLY A 23 10.13 -1.35 -5.79
N THR A 24 11.17 -0.96 -5.04
CA THR A 24 11.14 0.23 -4.18
C THR A 24 11.41 1.49 -5.00
N PRO A 25 10.49 2.49 -5.01
CA PRO A 25 10.73 3.76 -5.69
C PRO A 25 11.74 4.61 -4.92
N GLU A 26 12.19 5.71 -5.52
CA GLU A 26 12.95 6.73 -4.81
C GLU A 26 12.13 7.30 -3.63
N ILE A 27 12.76 7.40 -2.46
CA ILE A 27 12.13 7.91 -1.24
C ILE A 27 12.84 9.20 -0.83
N ASN A 28 12.14 10.32 -0.94
CA ASN A 28 12.63 11.62 -0.49
C ASN A 28 12.21 11.85 0.96
N ILE A 29 13.17 12.05 1.85
CA ILE A 29 12.95 12.22 3.29
C ILE A 29 13.38 13.62 3.71
N LYS A 30 12.48 14.34 4.39
CA LYS A 30 12.77 15.60 5.06
C LYS A 30 12.46 15.48 6.53
N LEU A 31 13.49 15.64 7.37
CA LEU A 31 13.31 15.74 8.81
C LEU A 31 12.93 17.17 9.17
N LEU A 32 11.83 17.33 9.90
CA LEU A 32 11.36 18.62 10.36
C LEU A 32 11.62 18.71 11.87
N GLU A 33 12.30 19.77 12.30
CA GLU A 33 12.51 20.06 13.70
C GLU A 33 11.25 20.72 14.28
N ASN A 34 10.60 20.08 15.25
CA ASN A 34 9.33 20.55 15.80
C ASN A 34 9.21 20.42 17.34
N SER A 35 10.28 20.05 18.06
CA SER A 35 10.25 19.82 19.51
C SER A 35 11.65 19.88 20.13
N ASN A 36 11.73 20.18 21.44
CA ASN A 36 12.95 20.10 22.24
C ASN A 36 13.27 18.66 22.72
N TYR A 37 12.34 17.71 22.54
CA TYR A 37 12.49 16.32 22.97
C TYR A 37 12.22 15.34 21.83
N PRO A 38 13.05 14.30 21.66
CA PRO A 38 12.82 13.26 20.65
C PRO A 38 11.50 12.52 20.87
N SER A 39 10.76 12.29 19.78
CA SER A 39 9.54 11.45 19.76
C SER A 39 9.70 10.27 18.81
N GLY A 40 8.86 9.24 18.98
CA GLY A 40 8.84 8.09 18.08
C GLY A 40 8.40 8.47 16.67
N ALA A 41 9.17 8.04 15.67
CA ALA A 41 8.90 8.30 14.25
C ALA A 41 8.59 7.04 13.41
N GLY A 42 8.88 5.84 13.94
CA GLY A 42 8.76 4.59 13.19
C GLY A 42 7.34 4.26 12.72
N GLU A 43 6.38 4.21 13.66
CA GLU A 43 4.99 3.91 13.32
C GLU A 43 4.32 5.04 12.52
N PRO A 44 4.44 6.34 12.90
CA PRO A 44 3.82 7.43 12.14
C PRO A 44 4.30 7.48 10.69
N ALA A 45 5.59 7.23 10.42
CA ALA A 45 6.11 7.20 9.07
C ALA A 45 5.54 6.04 8.23
N THR A 46 5.15 4.93 8.87
CA THR A 46 4.61 3.74 8.20
C THR A 46 3.11 3.84 7.96
N SER A 47 2.35 4.31 8.95
CA SER A 47 0.87 4.35 8.89
C SER A 47 0.31 5.21 7.76
N ILE A 48 1.07 6.21 7.30
CA ILE A 48 0.64 7.15 6.25
C ILE A 48 0.87 6.63 4.82
N VAL A 49 1.69 5.57 4.64
CA VAL A 49 2.13 5.14 3.30
C VAL A 49 0.97 4.58 2.48
N ALA A 50 0.22 3.63 3.03
CA ALA A 50 -0.91 3.00 2.34
C ALA A 50 -1.98 4.03 1.89
N PRO A 51 -2.50 4.93 2.76
CA PRO A 51 -3.49 5.92 2.31
C PRO A 51 -2.92 6.93 1.31
N ALA A 52 -1.64 7.30 1.40
CA ALA A 52 -1.00 8.17 0.41
C ALA A 52 -0.99 7.53 -0.99
N ILE A 53 -0.65 6.23 -1.09
CA ILE A 53 -0.69 5.48 -2.34
C ILE A 53 -2.14 5.36 -2.87
N CYS A 54 -3.11 5.03 -2.01
CA CYS A 54 -4.52 4.98 -2.41
C CYS A 54 -5.03 6.32 -2.95
N ASN A 55 -4.62 7.43 -2.34
CA ASN A 55 -4.98 8.77 -2.83
C ASN A 55 -4.31 9.11 -4.16
N ALA A 56 -3.04 8.71 -4.35
CA ALA A 56 -2.35 8.90 -5.62
C ALA A 56 -3.04 8.12 -6.76
N ILE A 57 -3.46 6.88 -6.51
CA ILE A 57 -4.21 6.07 -7.48
C ILE A 57 -5.54 6.75 -7.82
N PHE A 58 -6.30 7.21 -6.82
CA PHE A 58 -7.54 7.93 -7.06
C PHE A 58 -7.31 9.21 -7.87
N ALA A 59 -6.30 10.01 -7.53
CA ALA A 59 -5.97 11.22 -8.27
C ALA A 59 -5.58 10.94 -9.73
N ALA A 60 -4.90 9.82 -10.00
CA ALA A 60 -4.45 9.45 -11.34
C ALA A 60 -5.52 8.77 -12.20
N SER A 61 -6.53 8.13 -11.59
CA SER A 61 -7.47 7.24 -12.29
C SER A 61 -8.94 7.56 -12.06
N ASN A 62 -9.27 8.43 -11.11
CA ASN A 62 -10.62 8.66 -10.57
C ASN A 62 -11.29 7.42 -9.96
N VAL A 63 -10.56 6.30 -9.81
CA VAL A 63 -11.05 5.05 -9.22
C VAL A 63 -10.69 5.01 -7.74
N ARG A 64 -11.70 4.82 -6.87
CA ARG A 64 -11.48 4.73 -5.42
C ARG A 64 -11.47 3.29 -4.92
N LEU A 65 -10.28 2.75 -4.70
CA LEU A 65 -10.08 1.45 -4.05
C LEU A 65 -10.11 1.60 -2.53
N ARG A 66 -10.85 0.72 -1.84
CA ARG A 66 -11.00 0.71 -0.37
C ARG A 66 -10.54 -0.57 0.31
N GLU A 67 -10.05 -1.54 -0.47
CA GLU A 67 -9.60 -2.83 0.03
C GLU A 67 -8.14 -3.08 -0.35
N LEU A 68 -7.33 -3.46 0.63
CA LEU A 68 -5.93 -3.85 0.42
C LEU A 68 -5.80 -5.39 0.38
N PRO A 69 -4.81 -5.93 -0.33
CA PRO A 69 -3.84 -5.22 -1.18
C PRO A 69 -4.45 -4.73 -2.50
N ILE A 70 -3.85 -3.69 -3.09
CA ILE A 70 -4.21 -3.23 -4.44
C ILE A 70 -3.50 -4.11 -5.45
N THR A 71 -4.20 -5.11 -5.98
CA THR A 71 -3.68 -5.96 -7.05
C THR A 71 -4.03 -5.38 -8.42
N ARG A 72 -3.30 -5.80 -9.46
CA ARG A 72 -3.57 -5.39 -10.85
C ARG A 72 -4.99 -5.76 -11.25
N GLU A 73 -5.45 -6.94 -10.87
CA GLU A 73 -6.77 -7.47 -11.21
C GLU A 73 -7.87 -6.62 -10.57
N ARG A 74 -7.74 -6.31 -9.27
CA ARG A 74 -8.69 -5.44 -8.56
C ARG A 74 -8.75 -4.04 -9.17
N PHE A 75 -7.60 -3.48 -9.50
CA PHE A 75 -7.55 -2.17 -10.15
C PHE A 75 -8.19 -2.20 -11.55
N ALA A 76 -7.89 -3.22 -12.37
CA ALA A 76 -8.45 -3.35 -13.71
C ALA A 76 -9.98 -3.51 -13.68
N SER A 77 -10.53 -4.33 -12.77
CA SER A 77 -11.97 -4.47 -12.59
C SER A 77 -12.63 -3.14 -12.21
N ALA A 78 -12.05 -2.43 -11.23
CA ALA A 78 -12.60 -1.16 -10.78
C ALA A 78 -12.54 -0.06 -11.86
N VAL A 79 -11.50 -0.06 -12.71
CA VAL A 79 -11.44 0.83 -13.88
C VAL A 79 -12.53 0.48 -14.90
N SER A 80 -12.76 -0.82 -15.17
CA SER A 80 -13.80 -1.23 -16.13
C SER A 80 -15.21 -0.85 -15.67
N GLU A 81 -15.49 -0.92 -14.37
CA GLU A 81 -16.76 -0.49 -13.79
C GLU A 81 -16.97 1.01 -14.01
N VAL A 82 -15.98 1.85 -13.68
CA VAL A 82 -16.07 3.31 -13.86
C VAL A 82 -16.19 3.73 -15.33
N LEU A 83 -15.59 2.98 -16.27
CA LEU A 83 -15.73 3.27 -17.71
C LEU A 83 -17.06 2.79 -18.30
N SER A 84 -17.77 1.89 -17.61
CA SER A 84 -19.08 1.40 -18.04
C SER A 84 -20.25 2.26 -17.56
N GLU A 85 -19.98 3.19 -16.63
CA GLU A 85 -20.91 4.22 -16.14
C GLU A 85 -20.81 5.49 -16.98
#